data_AF-A0A3Q0RS27-F1
#
_entry.id   AF-A0A3Q0RS27-F1
#
_cell.length_a   1.000
_cell.length_b   1.000
_cell.length_c   1.000
_cell.angle_alpha   90.00
_cell.angle_beta   90.00
_cell.angle_gamma   90.00
#
_symmetry.space_group_name_H-M   'P 1'
#
loop_
_entity.id
_entity.type
_entity.pdbx_description
1 polymer ?
#
loop_
_entity_poly.entity_id
_entity_poly.type
_entity_poly.pdbx_seq_one_letter_code
_entity_poly.pdbx_strand_id
1 'polypeptide(L)'
;MAEESAVRVCVRVRPLISCGNGSVYNNLSPLLTDRVFTADETTSQLYNDIAKPLVVSTVEGYNGTIFAYGQTSSGKTFTMMGSERTPGVIPLAVEDVFQTIKNVSTVKVSYMEIYNETVTDLLVDSWKRKPLEVREQINVSGPFRWLDSDQSLKASFFRAALDLTDRIKND
;
A
#
# COMPACT_ATOMS: atom_id res chain seq x y z
N MET A 1 -5.19 21.04 20.46
CA MET A 1 -4.68 19.69 20.14
C MET A 1 -5.86 18.90 19.64
N ALA A 2 -5.97 18.71 18.33
CA ALA A 2 -7.08 17.96 17.76
C ALA A 2 -6.92 16.49 18.17
N GLU A 3 -8.00 15.85 18.64
CA GLU A 3 -8.05 14.40 18.79
C GLU A 3 -7.78 13.77 17.42
N GLU A 4 -6.65 13.10 17.30
CA GLU A 4 -6.35 12.31 16.11
C GLU A 4 -7.09 10.98 16.24
N SER A 5 -8.18 10.82 15.48
CA SER A 5 -8.91 9.55 15.42
C SER A 5 -7.95 8.43 15.00
N ALA A 6 -8.00 7.31 15.72
CA ALA A 6 -7.19 6.13 15.44
C ALA A 6 -7.51 5.49 14.06
N VAL A 7 -8.69 5.78 13.52
CA VAL A 7 -9.12 5.31 12.20
C VAL A 7 -9.49 6.50 11.34
N ARG A 8 -8.93 6.54 10.12
CA ARG A 8 -9.26 7.53 9.09
C ARG A 8 -9.86 6.85 7.87
N VAL A 9 -11.00 7.35 7.40
CA VAL A 9 -11.73 6.88 6.23
C VAL A 9 -11.66 7.96 5.14
N CYS A 10 -10.97 7.65 4.05
CA CYS A 10 -10.81 8.56 2.92
C CYS A 10 -11.43 7.98 1.65
N VAL A 11 -12.00 8.85 0.82
CA VAL A 11 -12.55 8.48 -0.50
C VAL A 11 -11.71 9.14 -1.58
N ARG A 12 -11.30 8.39 -2.60
CA ARG A 12 -10.61 8.92 -3.78
C ARG A 12 -11.45 8.76 -5.02
N VAL A 13 -11.72 9.87 -5.71
CA VAL A 13 -12.46 9.87 -6.97
C VAL A 13 -11.48 9.84 -8.14
N ARG A 14 -11.73 8.93 -9.09
CA ARG A 14 -10.93 8.78 -10.30
C ARG A 14 -11.54 9.63 -11.43
N PRO A 15 -10.72 10.29 -12.28
CA PRO A 15 -11.22 10.96 -13.48
C PRO A 15 -11.97 10.00 -14.42
N LEU A 16 -13.10 10.45 -14.97
CA LEU A 16 -13.80 9.72 -16.04
C LEU A 16 -13.01 9.83 -17.35
N ILE A 17 -12.86 8.71 -18.07
CA ILE A 17 -12.31 8.71 -19.43
C ILE A 17 -13.42 9.23 -20.35
N SER A 18 -13.38 10.54 -20.64
CA SER A 18 -14.18 11.28 -21.64
C SER A 18 -15.65 10.83 -21.85
N CYS A 19 -16.58 11.41 -21.10
CA CYS A 19 -17.95 11.64 -21.54
C CYS A 19 -18.59 12.74 -20.67
N GLY A 20 -18.58 13.98 -21.16
CA GLY A 20 -19.41 15.09 -20.66
C GLY A 20 -18.95 15.77 -19.37
N ASN A 21 -19.09 17.10 -19.34
CA ASN A 21 -18.95 17.95 -18.16
C ASN A 21 -20.04 17.64 -17.13
N GLY A 22 -19.94 16.51 -16.44
CA GLY A 22 -20.82 16.11 -15.35
C GLY A 22 -20.05 16.07 -14.05
N SER A 23 -20.09 17.14 -13.27
CA SER A 23 -19.62 17.15 -11.88
C SER A 23 -20.58 16.31 -11.02
N VAL A 24 -20.37 14.99 -10.99
CA VAL A 24 -21.06 14.06 -10.08
C VAL A 24 -20.38 14.15 -8.70
N TYR A 25 -20.39 15.32 -8.08
CA TYR A 25 -19.74 15.57 -6.78
C TYR A 25 -20.67 16.24 -5.76
N ASN A 26 -21.98 16.03 -5.82
CA ASN A 26 -22.91 16.82 -4.99
C ASN A 26 -23.62 16.06 -3.86
N ASN A 27 -23.34 14.78 -3.61
CA ASN A 27 -24.06 14.02 -2.55
C ASN A 27 -23.20 13.01 -1.77
N LEU A 28 -21.88 13.19 -1.66
CA LEU A 28 -21.15 12.49 -0.59
C LEU A 28 -21.49 13.21 0.71
N SER A 29 -22.20 12.54 1.61
CA SER A 29 -22.44 13.07 2.95
C SER A 29 -21.08 13.32 3.61
N PRO A 30 -20.71 14.58 3.89
CA PRO A 30 -19.41 14.90 4.51
C PRO A 30 -19.31 14.40 5.96
N LEU A 31 -20.37 13.78 6.49
CA LEU A 31 -20.46 13.33 7.88
C LEU A 31 -19.80 11.97 8.15
N LEU A 32 -19.40 11.19 7.12
CA LEU A 32 -18.85 9.83 7.33
C LEU A 32 -17.36 9.71 6.95
N THR A 33 -16.81 10.64 6.17
CA THR A 33 -15.46 10.52 5.62
C THR A 33 -14.58 11.66 6.08
N ASP A 34 -13.40 11.35 6.60
CA ASP A 34 -12.44 12.35 7.06
C ASP A 34 -11.91 13.20 5.90
N ARG A 35 -11.78 12.62 4.71
CA ARG A 35 -11.29 13.33 3.52
C ARG A 35 -11.79 12.73 2.21
N VAL A 36 -12.10 13.60 1.25
CA VAL A 36 -12.42 13.23 -0.13
C VAL A 36 -11.35 13.81 -1.06
N PHE A 37 -10.66 12.94 -1.81
CA PHE A 37 -9.70 13.29 -2.85
C PHE A 37 -10.42 13.37 -4.20
N THR A 38 -10.30 14.51 -4.85
CA THR A 38 -10.86 14.81 -6.17
C THR A 38 -10.03 14.22 -7.30
N ALA A 39 -10.59 14.24 -8.52
CA ALA A 39 -9.92 13.71 -9.71
C ALA A 39 -8.60 14.43 -10.06
N ASP A 40 -8.46 15.69 -9.65
CA ASP A 40 -7.27 16.50 -9.91
C ASP A 40 -6.14 16.24 -8.89
N GLU A 41 -6.44 15.53 -7.79
CA GLU A 41 -5.46 15.22 -6.75
C GLU A 41 -4.60 14.00 -7.10
N THR A 42 -3.29 14.23 -7.01
CA THR A 42 -2.25 13.24 -7.30
C THR A 42 -2.10 12.22 -6.18
N THR A 43 -1.53 11.06 -6.50
CA THR A 43 -1.21 10.05 -5.48
C THR A 43 -0.20 10.57 -4.46
N SER A 44 0.70 11.48 -4.87
CA SER A 44 1.66 12.13 -3.96
C SER A 44 1.00 13.04 -2.93
N GLN A 45 -0.05 13.78 -3.31
CA GLN A 45 -0.83 14.58 -2.35
C GLN A 45 -1.51 13.66 -1.33
N LEU A 46 -2.23 12.63 -1.81
CA LEU A 46 -2.85 11.62 -0.94
C LEU A 46 -1.84 10.97 0.01
N TYR A 47 -0.65 10.64 -0.49
CA TYR A 47 0.43 10.09 0.33
C TYR A 47 0.85 11.05 1.45
N ASN A 48 1.15 12.30 1.11
CA ASN A 48 1.60 13.29 2.09
C ASN A 48 0.55 13.57 3.16
N ASP A 49 -0.73 13.54 2.79
CA ASP A 49 -1.83 13.87 3.68
C ASP A 49 -2.23 12.73 4.63
N ILE A 50 -2.22 11.48 4.14
CA ILE A 50 -2.76 10.32 4.87
C ILE A 50 -1.67 9.32 5.26
N ALA A 51 -0.87 8.90 4.30
CA ALA A 51 0.06 7.79 4.49
C ALA A 51 1.35 8.22 5.22
N LYS A 52 1.88 9.40 4.91
CA LYS A 52 3.14 9.89 5.49
C LYS A 52 3.08 10.04 7.02
N PRO A 53 2.03 10.63 7.62
CA PRO A 53 1.90 10.64 9.09
C PRO A 53 1.91 9.24 9.69
N LEU A 54 1.20 8.27 9.07
CA LEU A 54 1.19 6.87 9.52
C LEU A 54 2.57 6.21 9.43
N VAL A 55 3.33 6.50 8.37
CA VAL A 55 4.70 5.99 8.19
C VAL A 55 5.62 6.53 9.31
N VAL A 56 5.54 7.83 9.61
CA VAL A 56 6.32 8.45 10.69
C VAL A 56 5.97 7.81 12.04
N SER A 57 4.68 7.67 12.36
CA SER A 57 4.26 7.00 13.61
C SER A 57 4.69 5.53 13.64
N THR A 58 4.76 4.84 12.50
CA THR A 58 5.25 3.46 12.44
C THR A 58 6.74 3.37 12.80
N VAL A 59 7.54 4.32 12.34
CA VAL A 59 8.96 4.41 12.71
C VAL A 59 9.14 4.77 14.19
N GLU A 60 8.20 5.50 14.79
CA GLU A 60 8.18 5.80 16.23
C GLU A 60 7.75 4.61 17.11
N GLY A 61 7.35 3.48 16.51
CA GLY A 61 7.01 2.25 17.23
C GLY A 61 5.51 1.96 17.35
N TYR A 62 4.65 2.70 16.62
CA TYR A 62 3.23 2.40 16.53
C TYR A 62 2.92 1.43 15.37
N ASN A 63 1.80 0.72 15.44
CA ASN A 63 1.34 -0.13 14.33
C ASN A 63 0.42 0.68 13.41
N GLY A 64 0.81 0.83 12.14
CA GLY A 64 0.00 1.48 11.10
C GLY A 64 -0.45 0.51 10.02
N THR A 65 -1.71 0.61 9.58
CA THR A 65 -2.27 -0.21 8.49
C THR A 65 -3.05 0.67 7.52
N ILE A 66 -2.83 0.49 6.22
CA ILE A 66 -3.55 1.19 5.15
C ILE A 66 -4.25 0.17 4.26
N PHE A 67 -5.55 0.35 4.07
CA PHE A 67 -6.35 -0.44 3.16
C PHE A 67 -6.80 0.40 1.97
N ALA A 68 -6.74 -0.18 0.77
CA ALA A 68 -7.38 0.37 -0.42
C ALA A 68 -8.59 -0.50 -0.78
N TYR A 69 -9.79 0.06 -0.71
CA TYR A 69 -11.04 -0.64 -0.99
C TYR A 69 -11.81 0.00 -2.15
N GLY A 70 -12.58 -0.80 -2.87
CA GLY A 70 -13.42 -0.35 -4.00
C GLY A 70 -13.57 -1.42 -5.08
N GLN A 71 -14.42 -1.15 -6.08
CA GLN A 71 -14.66 -2.05 -7.21
C GLN A 71 -13.42 -2.28 -8.11
N THR A 72 -13.43 -3.32 -8.93
CA THR A 72 -12.42 -3.51 -9.99
C THR A 72 -12.38 -2.28 -10.90
N SER A 73 -11.17 -1.91 -11.36
CA SER A 73 -10.93 -0.69 -12.17
C SER A 73 -11.12 0.67 -11.44
N SER A 74 -11.37 0.69 -10.12
CA SER A 74 -11.48 1.95 -9.36
C SER A 74 -10.16 2.67 -9.10
N GLY A 75 -9.00 2.06 -9.42
CA GLY A 75 -7.69 2.65 -9.20
C GLY A 75 -7.00 2.28 -7.88
N LYS A 76 -7.40 1.18 -7.22
CA LYS A 76 -6.72 0.65 -6.01
C LYS A 76 -5.24 0.38 -6.26
N THR A 77 -4.91 -0.46 -7.25
CA THR A 77 -3.53 -0.80 -7.62
C THR A 77 -2.73 0.43 -8.03
N PHE A 78 -3.36 1.36 -8.76
CA PHE A 78 -2.73 2.63 -9.12
C PHE A 78 -2.46 3.53 -7.90
N THR A 79 -3.30 3.49 -6.87
CA THR A 79 -3.05 4.24 -5.63
C THR A 79 -1.95 3.59 -4.80
N MET A 80 -1.98 2.27 -4.63
CA MET A 80 -1.04 1.54 -3.78
C MET A 80 0.35 1.39 -4.44
N MET A 81 0.43 0.90 -5.67
CA MET A 81 1.70 0.71 -6.37
C MET A 81 2.08 1.89 -7.27
N GLY A 82 1.10 2.47 -7.95
CA GLY A 82 1.36 3.54 -8.92
C GLY A 82 1.92 3.03 -10.24
N SER A 83 2.74 3.88 -10.86
CA SER A 83 3.42 3.64 -12.13
C SER A 83 4.84 4.18 -12.05
N GLU A 84 5.68 3.87 -13.05
CA GLU A 84 7.06 4.36 -13.10
C GLU A 84 7.15 5.90 -13.02
N ARG A 85 6.19 6.61 -13.61
CA ARG A 85 6.15 8.07 -13.62
C ARG A 85 5.47 8.67 -12.39
N THR A 86 4.60 7.90 -11.74
CA THR A 86 3.79 8.38 -10.63
C THR A 86 3.76 7.29 -9.57
N PRO A 87 4.73 7.28 -8.63
CA PRO A 87 4.81 6.25 -7.60
C PRO A 87 3.59 6.28 -6.69
N GLY A 88 3.17 5.09 -6.25
CA GLY A 88 2.05 4.90 -5.34
C GLY A 88 2.44 5.03 -3.87
N VAL A 89 1.47 4.75 -2.99
CA VAL A 89 1.66 4.78 -1.53
C VAL A 89 2.78 3.86 -1.07
N ILE A 90 2.83 2.63 -1.58
CA ILE A 90 3.80 1.61 -1.16
C ILE A 90 5.25 2.04 -1.46
N PRO A 91 5.65 2.36 -2.71
CA PRO A 91 7.03 2.74 -2.99
C PRO A 91 7.44 4.04 -2.29
N LEU A 92 6.52 5.00 -2.12
CA LEU A 92 6.78 6.22 -1.36
C LEU A 92 6.99 5.93 0.13
N ALA A 93 6.17 5.08 0.74
CA ALA A 93 6.29 4.69 2.14
C ALA A 93 7.61 3.97 2.40
N VAL A 94 7.98 3.02 1.53
CA VAL A 94 9.26 2.30 1.63
C VAL A 94 10.42 3.29 1.59
N GLU A 95 10.41 4.22 0.63
CA GLU A 95 11.45 5.24 0.52
C GLU A 95 11.55 6.10 1.79
N ASP A 96 10.44 6.62 2.31
CA ASP A 96 10.42 7.43 3.54
C ASP A 96 10.87 6.65 4.78
N VAL A 97 10.50 5.37 4.91
CA VAL A 97 10.98 4.49 5.99
C VAL A 97 12.50 4.39 5.96
N PHE A 98 13.08 4.10 4.78
CA PHE A 98 14.54 4.01 4.65
C PHE A 98 15.26 5.36 4.82
N GLN A 99 14.62 6.48 4.48
CA GLN A 99 15.18 7.80 4.73
C GLN A 99 15.16 8.17 6.22
N THR A 100 14.14 7.71 6.95
CA THR A 100 13.97 8.02 8.38
C THR A 100 14.86 7.16 9.27
N ILE A 101 15.02 5.88 8.92
CA ILE A 101 15.85 4.93 9.67
C ILE A 101 17.33 5.18 9.36
N LYS A 102 17.97 6.06 10.12
CA LYS A 102 19.42 6.29 10.03
C LYS A 102 20.20 5.13 10.67
N ASN A 103 20.81 4.29 9.83
CA ASN A 103 21.89 3.30 10.09
C ASN A 103 21.83 2.31 11.28
N VAL A 104 20.85 2.37 12.19
CA VAL A 104 20.91 1.59 13.46
C VAL A 104 19.76 0.58 13.63
N SER A 105 18.76 0.55 12.75
CA SER A 105 17.60 -0.34 12.89
C SER A 105 17.51 -1.36 11.76
N THR A 106 17.35 -2.64 12.13
CA THR A 106 17.06 -3.72 11.17
C THR A 106 15.62 -3.59 10.68
N VAL A 107 15.45 -3.34 9.39
CA VAL A 107 14.14 -3.37 8.74
C VAL A 107 13.88 -4.77 8.22
N LYS A 108 12.70 -5.29 8.50
CA LYS A 108 12.21 -6.55 7.98
C LYS A 108 10.97 -6.31 7.14
N VAL A 109 10.94 -6.85 5.93
CA VAL A 109 9.81 -6.71 5.00
C VAL A 109 9.31 -8.08 4.59
N SER A 110 8.00 -8.22 4.51
CA SER A 110 7.30 -9.34 3.89
C SER A 110 6.34 -8.80 2.81
N TYR A 111 6.19 -9.54 1.72
CA TYR A 111 5.26 -9.19 0.65
C TYR A 111 4.57 -10.46 0.17
N MET A 112 3.24 -10.49 0.28
CA MET A 112 2.46 -11.70 0.08
C MET A 112 1.15 -11.38 -0.63
N GLU A 113 0.67 -12.39 -1.36
CA GLU A 113 -0.63 -12.40 -2.01
C GLU A 113 -1.51 -13.46 -1.36
N ILE A 114 -2.78 -13.12 -1.15
CA ILE A 114 -3.82 -14.07 -0.78
C ILE A 114 -4.78 -14.15 -1.96
N TYR A 115 -4.78 -15.29 -2.64
CA TYR A 115 -5.66 -15.54 -3.77
C TYR A 115 -6.29 -16.92 -3.62
N ASN A 116 -7.62 -16.98 -3.71
CA ASN A 116 -8.40 -18.21 -3.55
C ASN A 116 -7.98 -19.01 -2.28
N GLU A 117 -8.00 -18.34 -1.12
CA GLU A 117 -7.60 -18.89 0.19
C GLU A 117 -6.15 -19.41 0.26
N THR A 118 -5.33 -19.14 -0.76
CA THR A 118 -3.94 -19.57 -0.83
C THR A 118 -3.03 -18.38 -0.60
N VAL A 119 -2.15 -18.49 0.41
CA VAL A 119 -1.15 -17.48 0.72
C VAL A 119 0.14 -17.79 -0.04
N THR A 120 0.66 -16.80 -0.78
CA THR A 120 1.88 -16.94 -1.58
C THR A 120 2.88 -15.85 -1.23
N ASP A 121 4.14 -16.22 -0.95
CA ASP A 121 5.24 -15.25 -0.78
C ASP A 121 5.67 -14.69 -2.14
N LEU A 122 5.53 -13.38 -2.30
CA LEU A 122 5.88 -12.67 -3.54
C LEU A 122 7.37 -12.34 -3.64
N LEU A 123 8.11 -12.36 -2.53
CA LEU A 123 9.56 -12.12 -2.49
C LEU A 123 10.37 -13.34 -2.99
N VAL A 124 9.72 -14.50 -3.12
CA VAL A 124 10.32 -15.70 -3.72
C VAL A 124 10.14 -15.66 -5.24
N ASP A 125 11.17 -16.10 -5.98
CA ASP A 125 11.11 -16.24 -7.44
C ASP A 125 9.87 -17.04 -7.85
N SER A 126 9.14 -16.57 -8.87
CA SER A 126 7.86 -17.16 -9.32
C SER A 126 7.91 -18.67 -9.52
N TRP A 127 9.02 -19.22 -10.04
CA TRP A 127 9.23 -20.65 -10.27
C TRP A 127 9.50 -21.49 -9.00
N LYS A 128 9.80 -20.86 -7.86
CA LYS A 128 10.03 -21.51 -6.56
C LYS A 128 8.88 -21.32 -5.57
N ARG A 129 7.86 -20.53 -5.92
CA ARG A 129 6.75 -20.23 -5.02
C ARG A 129 6.00 -21.49 -4.66
N LYS A 130 5.89 -21.76 -3.36
CA LYS A 130 5.04 -22.80 -2.80
C LYS A 130 3.95 -22.13 -1.97
N PRO A 131 2.72 -22.64 -1.98
CA PRO A 131 1.68 -22.22 -1.03
C PRO A 131 2.22 -22.24 0.40
N LEU A 132 2.04 -21.13 1.12
CA LEU A 132 2.36 -21.07 2.53
C LEU A 132 1.21 -21.70 3.33
N GLU A 133 1.55 -22.57 4.27
CA GLU A 133 0.59 -23.09 5.22
C GLU A 133 0.21 -22.00 6.24
N VAL A 134 -1.08 -21.70 6.32
CA VAL A 134 -1.61 -20.80 7.35
C VAL A 134 -1.77 -21.61 8.64
N ARG A 135 -1.10 -21.16 9.70
CA ARG A 135 -1.19 -21.75 11.04
C ARG A 135 -1.47 -20.65 12.04
N GLU A 136 -2.45 -20.86 12.91
CA GLU A 136 -2.68 -19.99 14.06
C GLU A 136 -1.72 -20.37 15.18
N GLN A 137 -0.74 -19.52 15.47
CA GLN A 137 0.17 -19.70 16.61
C GLN A 137 0.41 -18.36 17.32
N ILE A 138 0.41 -18.39 18.66
CA ILE A 138 0.43 -17.19 19.51
C ILE A 138 1.85 -16.58 19.67
N ASN A 139 2.92 -17.31 19.35
CA ASN A 139 4.29 -16.79 19.45
C ASN A 139 5.33 -17.73 18.82
N VAL A 140 5.65 -17.58 17.54
CA VAL A 140 6.96 -17.91 16.97
C VAL A 140 7.12 -17.10 15.69
N SER A 141 8.33 -16.60 15.40
CA SER A 141 8.67 -16.04 14.08
C SER A 141 8.14 -16.97 12.96
N GLY A 142 7.12 -16.52 12.24
CA GLY A 142 6.47 -17.30 11.20
C GLY A 142 7.44 -17.71 10.07
N PRO A 143 7.01 -18.57 9.13
CA PRO A 143 7.86 -19.12 8.08
C PRO A 143 8.31 -18.10 7.02
N PHE A 144 8.08 -16.81 7.26
CA PHE A 144 8.32 -15.73 6.31
C PHE A 144 9.81 -15.43 6.18
N ARG A 145 10.26 -15.29 4.93
CA ARG A 145 11.60 -14.77 4.68
C ARG A 145 11.59 -13.28 4.91
N TRP A 146 12.30 -12.85 5.94
CA TRP A 146 12.65 -11.46 6.11
C TRP A 146 13.79 -11.13 5.17
N LEU A 147 13.64 -10.06 4.40
CA LEU A 147 14.77 -9.45 3.73
C LEU A 147 15.35 -8.40 4.69
N ASP A 148 16.66 -8.49 4.96
CA ASP A 148 17.38 -7.55 5.81
C ASP A 148 17.61 -6.21 5.10
N SER A 149 17.79 -5.16 5.90
CA SER A 149 18.06 -3.79 5.45
C SER A 149 19.39 -3.68 4.67
N ASP A 150 19.32 -3.90 3.36
CA ASP A 150 20.35 -3.62 2.36
C ASP A 150 19.70 -2.99 1.11
N GLN A 151 20.46 -2.34 0.23
CA GLN A 151 19.99 -1.76 -1.04
C GLN A 151 19.28 -2.80 -1.92
N SER A 152 19.65 -4.08 -1.76
CA SER A 152 19.01 -5.26 -2.34
C SER A 152 17.54 -5.45 -1.94
N LEU A 153 17.15 -4.97 -0.75
CA LEU A 153 15.79 -5.03 -0.21
C LEU A 153 14.84 -4.17 -1.05
N LYS A 154 15.24 -2.94 -1.36
CA LYS A 154 14.48 -2.04 -2.25
C LYS A 154 14.27 -2.71 -3.61
N ALA A 155 15.34 -3.21 -4.23
CA ALA A 155 15.27 -3.84 -5.55
C ALA A 155 14.35 -5.08 -5.59
N SER A 156 14.46 -5.96 -4.58
CA SER A 156 13.64 -7.16 -4.47
C SER A 156 12.16 -6.82 -4.30
N PHE A 157 11.88 -5.78 -3.50
CA PHE A 157 10.52 -5.30 -3.29
C PHE A 157 9.90 -4.75 -4.59
N PHE A 158 10.61 -3.87 -5.31
CA PHE A 158 10.13 -3.33 -6.57
C PHE A 158 9.89 -4.42 -7.62
N ARG A 159 10.80 -5.40 -7.72
CA ARG A 159 10.64 -6.53 -8.62
C ARG A 159 9.39 -7.36 -8.29
N ALA A 160 9.18 -7.67 -7.01
CA ALA A 160 8.01 -8.45 -6.57
C ALA A 160 6.71 -7.70 -6.84
N ALA A 161 6.70 -6.37 -6.68
CA ALA A 161 5.52 -5.55 -6.91
C ALA A 161 5.15 -5.39 -8.39
N LEU A 162 6.14 -5.36 -9.28
CA LEU A 162 5.90 -5.41 -10.73
C LEU A 162 5.25 -6.73 -11.14
N ASP A 163 5.79 -7.85 -10.64
CA ASP A 163 5.23 -9.19 -10.90
C ASP A 163 3.78 -9.33 -10.41
N LEU A 164 3.47 -8.80 -9.22
CA LEU A 164 2.08 -8.75 -8.74
C LEU A 164 1.19 -7.88 -9.62
N THR A 165 1.69 -6.72 -10.06
CA THR A 165 0.93 -5.80 -10.91
C THR A 165 0.60 -6.43 -12.26
N ASP A 166 1.52 -7.22 -12.82
CA ASP A 166 1.28 -7.96 -14.07
C ASP A 166 0.26 -9.07 -13.88
N ARG A 167 0.26 -9.77 -12.73
CA ARG A 167 -0.77 -10.78 -12.42
C ARG A 167 -2.16 -10.16 -12.33
N ILE A 168 -2.31 -9.07 -11.58
CA ILE A 168 -3.60 -8.36 -11.42
C ILE A 168 -4.15 -7.82 -12.75
N LYS A 169 -3.29 -7.51 -13.72
CA LYS A 169 -3.73 -7.03 -15.05
C LYS A 169 -4.17 -8.16 -15.99
N ASN A 170 -3.75 -9.40 -15.72
CA ASN A 170 -4.02 -10.56 -16.57
C ASN A 170 -5.23 -11.40 -16.10
N ASP A 171 -5.79 -11.09 -14.93
CA ASP A 171 -7.07 -11.61 -14.42
C ASP A 171 -8.24 -10.66 -14.74
#